data_AF-A0A8J6NX75-F1
#
_entry.id   AF-A0A8J6NX75-F1
#
_cell.length_a   1.000
_cell.length_b   1.000
_cell.length_c   1.000
_cell.angle_alpha   90.00
_cell.angle_beta   90.00
_cell.angle_gamma   90.00
#
_symmetry.space_group_name_H-M   'P 1'
#
loop_
_entity.id
_entity.type
_entity.pdbx_description
1 polymer ?
#
loop_
_entity_poly.entity_id
_entity_poly.type
_entity_poly.pdbx_seq_one_letter_code
_entity_poly.pdbx_strand_id
1 'polypeptide(L)'
;MQPHSNPLCVQGKKNVFCPYYGECLDYACKKGWEYWACLDCEHKRTSEPVTASLVPTQDCDSYYSLSPSLFIKSREVVSELL
;
A
#
# COMPACT_ATOMS: atom_id res chain seq x y z
N MET A 1 -11.47 -24.68 10.71
CA MET A 1 -10.54 -23.60 11.09
C MET A 1 -10.90 -22.40 10.24
N GLN A 2 -11.35 -21.29 10.84
CA GLN A 2 -11.62 -20.07 10.08
C GLN A 2 -10.28 -19.50 9.57
N PRO A 3 -10.21 -19.00 8.32
CA PRO A 3 -9.01 -18.34 7.84
C PRO A 3 -8.78 -17.07 8.68
N HIS A 4 -7.56 -16.90 9.18
CA HIS A 4 -7.16 -15.70 9.93
C HIS A 4 -7.09 -14.45 9.04
N SER A 5 -6.94 -14.65 7.72
CA SER A 5 -7.03 -13.64 6.67
C SER A 5 -8.42 -13.60 6.04
N ASN A 6 -9.06 -12.42 6.05
CA ASN A 6 -10.38 -12.23 5.46
C ASN A 6 -10.49 -10.87 4.73
N PRO A 7 -9.76 -10.71 3.61
CA PRO A 7 -9.89 -9.52 2.77
C PRO A 7 -11.24 -9.52 2.06
N LEU A 8 -11.88 -8.35 1.97
CA LEU A 8 -13.12 -8.16 1.23
C LEU A 8 -12.87 -7.37 -0.05
N CYS A 9 -13.50 -7.80 -1.16
CA CYS A 9 -13.48 -7.10 -2.46
C CYS A 9 -14.39 -5.87 -2.44
N VAL A 10 -14.02 -4.88 -1.64
CA VAL A 10 -14.75 -3.62 -1.50
C VAL A 10 -13.77 -2.47 -1.49
N GLN A 11 -14.23 -1.31 -1.92
CA GLN A 11 -13.49 -0.07 -1.71
C GLN A 11 -13.46 0.24 -0.21
N GLY A 12 -12.26 0.40 0.33
CA GLY A 12 -12.07 0.65 1.75
C GLY A 12 -10.61 0.82 2.11
N LYS A 13 -10.34 0.94 3.40
CA LYS A 13 -8.97 1.11 3.91
C LYS A 13 -8.28 -0.25 4.06
N LYS A 14 -7.07 -0.30 3.51
CA LYS A 14 -6.07 -1.34 3.78
C LYS A 14 -5.49 -1.07 5.16
N ASN A 15 -5.32 -2.10 5.98
CA ASN A 15 -4.60 -1.97 7.24
C ASN A 15 -3.20 -2.58 7.11
N VAL A 16 -2.19 -1.75 6.94
CA VAL A 16 -0.77 -2.18 6.89
C VAL A 16 -0.29 -2.80 8.20
N PHE A 17 -0.97 -2.51 9.32
CA PHE A 17 -0.71 -3.11 10.63
C PHE A 17 -1.46 -4.44 10.85
N CYS A 18 -2.17 -4.94 9.83
CA CYS A 18 -2.76 -6.26 9.89
C CYS A 18 -1.62 -7.31 9.93
N PRO A 19 -1.55 -8.19 10.94
CA PRO A 19 -0.52 -9.24 10.99
C PRO A 19 -0.63 -10.22 9.82
N TYR A 20 -1.80 -10.29 9.19
CA TYR A 20 -2.08 -11.11 8.00
C TYR A 20 -2.15 -10.28 6.71
N TYR A 21 -1.55 -9.08 6.68
CA TYR A 21 -1.63 -8.18 5.53
C TYR A 21 -1.10 -8.84 4.25
N GLY A 22 0.04 -9.54 4.33
CA GLY A 22 0.63 -10.24 3.19
C GLY A 22 -0.32 -11.28 2.60
N GLU A 23 -0.92 -12.13 3.45
CA GLU A 23 -1.90 -13.12 3.02
C GLU A 23 -3.15 -12.48 2.40
N CYS A 24 -3.63 -11.38 2.98
CA CYS A 24 -4.79 -10.65 2.47
C CYS A 24 -4.50 -10.05 1.09
N LEU A 25 -3.29 -9.51 0.90
CA LEU A 25 -2.83 -8.99 -0.39
C LEU A 25 -2.70 -10.11 -1.42
N ASP A 26 -2.04 -11.21 -1.07
CA ASP A 26 -1.88 -12.37 -1.95
C ASP A 26 -3.23 -12.92 -2.42
N TYR A 27 -4.20 -13.00 -1.51
CA TYR A 27 -5.55 -13.43 -1.84
C TYR A 27 -6.23 -12.48 -2.82
N ALA A 28 -6.19 -11.17 -2.57
CA ALA A 28 -6.77 -10.16 -3.45
C ALA A 28 -6.10 -10.18 -4.84
N CYS A 29 -4.76 -10.30 -4.90
CA CYS A 29 -4.00 -10.42 -6.15
C CYS A 29 -4.39 -11.69 -6.93
N LYS A 30 -4.45 -12.85 -6.28
CA LYS A 30 -4.88 -14.11 -6.91
C LYS A 30 -6.31 -14.05 -7.46
N LYS A 31 -7.16 -13.22 -6.86
CA LYS A 31 -8.54 -13.00 -7.32
C LYS A 31 -8.67 -11.87 -8.35
N GLY A 32 -7.60 -11.13 -8.66
CA GLY A 32 -7.63 -10.01 -9.58
C GLY A 32 -8.46 -8.82 -9.08
N TRP A 33 -8.53 -8.63 -7.76
CA TRP A 33 -9.31 -7.54 -7.17
C TRP A 33 -8.58 -6.21 -7.34
N GLU A 34 -9.24 -5.25 -7.99
CA GLU A 34 -8.76 -3.87 -8.14
C GLU A 34 -8.74 -3.15 -6.77
N TYR A 35 -9.72 -3.44 -5.93
CA TYR A 35 -9.86 -2.88 -4.59
C TYR A 35 -10.12 -3.98 -3.56
N TRP A 36 -9.55 -3.81 -2.38
CA TRP A 36 -9.85 -4.67 -1.25
C TRP A 36 -9.64 -3.95 0.08
N ALA A 37 -10.28 -4.45 1.13
CA ALA A 37 -10.19 -3.87 2.47
C ALA A 37 -10.13 -4.93 3.57
N CYS A 38 -9.51 -4.58 4.70
CA CYS A 38 -9.38 -5.41 5.90
C CYS A 38 -10.61 -5.28 6.84
N LEU A 39 -11.82 -5.00 6.33
CA LEU A 39 -12.98 -4.63 7.16
C LEU A 39 -13.47 -5.74 8.10
N ASP A 40 -13.12 -6.99 7.79
CA ASP A 40 -13.47 -8.17 8.58
C ASP A 40 -12.26 -8.80 9.28
N CYS A 41 -11.11 -8.11 9.30
CA CYS A 41 -9.98 -8.49 10.14
C CYS A 41 -10.23 -8.05 11.58
N GLU A 42 -9.91 -8.89 12.56
CA GLU A 42 -9.92 -8.53 13.98
C GLU A 42 -9.06 -7.29 14.26
N HIS A 43 -7.97 -7.13 13.50
CA HIS A 43 -7.03 -6.02 13.59
C HIS A 43 -7.45 -4.77 12.82
N LYS A 44 -8.66 -4.66 12.28
CA LYS A 44 -9.09 -3.51 11.45
C LYS A 44 -8.95 -2.14 12.13
N ARG A 45 -8.94 -2.10 13.46
CA ARG A 45 -8.80 -0.89 14.28
C ARG A 45 -7.39 -0.70 14.84
N THR A 46 -6.49 -1.64 14.60
CA THR A 46 -5.09 -1.49 15.01
C THR A 46 -4.46 -0.43 14.13
N SER A 47 -4.30 0.77 14.68
CA SER A 47 -3.49 1.83 14.14
C SER A 47 -2.44 2.17 15.18
N GLU A 48 -1.17 1.96 14.87
CA GLU A 48 -0.11 2.54 15.69
C GLU A 48 -0.01 4.03 15.35
N PRO A 49 0.15 4.92 16.35
CA PRO A 49 0.47 6.31 16.08
C PRO A 49 1.82 6.31 15.37
N VAL A 50 1.80 6.60 14.06
CA VAL A 50 3.02 6.94 13.33
C VAL A 50 3.45 8.30 13.89
N THR A 51 4.24 8.28 14.96
CA THR A 51 5.07 9.43 15.28
C THR A 51 5.90 9.66 14.04
N ALA A 52 5.60 10.74 13.32
CA ALA A 52 6.48 11.29 12.32
C ALA A 52 7.77 11.62 13.07
N SER A 53 8.63 10.61 13.22
CA SER A 53 9.99 10.83 13.62
C SER A 53 10.49 11.85 12.63
N LEU A 54 10.99 12.99 13.13
CA LEU A 54 11.74 13.94 12.34
C LEU A 54 13.03 13.23 11.93
N VAL A 55 12.91 12.24 11.04
CA VAL A 55 14.06 11.64 10.40
C VAL A 55 14.64 12.78 9.59
N PRO A 56 15.89 13.21 9.86
CA PRO A 56 16.54 14.17 9.00
C PRO A 56 16.46 13.61 7.59
N THR A 57 15.95 14.39 6.65
CA THR A 57 15.84 14.01 5.22
C THR A 57 17.20 13.68 4.57
N GLN A 58 18.29 13.69 5.36
CA GLN A 58 19.64 13.32 4.96
C GLN A 58 19.84 11.80 4.81
N ASP A 59 18.98 10.99 5.43
CA ASP A 59 19.06 9.51 5.33
C ASP A 59 17.79 8.93 4.69
N CYS A 60 17.13 9.72 3.84
CA CYS A 60 16.20 9.19 2.84
C CYS A 60 17.01 8.45 1.78
N ASP A 61 17.64 7.34 2.19
CA ASP A 61 18.31 6.45 1.28
C ASP A 61 17.25 6.01 0.28
N SER A 62 17.54 6.34 -0.97
CA SER A 62 16.57 6.44 -2.04
C SER A 62 16.27 5.03 -2.56
N TYR A 63 15.71 4.18 -1.70
CA TYR A 63 15.45 2.78 -1.98
C TYR A 63 14.57 2.60 -3.22
N TYR A 64 13.81 3.64 -3.58
CA TYR A 64 13.08 3.76 -4.85
C TYR A 64 13.44 5.03 -5.62
N SER A 65 14.72 5.40 -5.68
CA SER A 65 15.17 6.39 -6.67
C SER A 65 14.85 5.86 -8.05
N LEU A 66 13.86 6.46 -8.71
CA LEU A 66 13.59 6.18 -10.11
C LEU A 66 14.81 6.60 -10.94
N SER A 67 15.18 5.80 -11.93
CA SER A 67 16.23 6.18 -12.85
C SER A 67 15.88 7.51 -13.53
N PRO A 68 16.86 8.37 -13.85
CA PRO A 68 16.62 9.62 -14.57
C PRO A 68 15.81 9.43 -15.87
N SER A 69 15.96 8.28 -16.51
CA SER A 69 15.20 7.89 -17.71
C SER A 69 13.69 7.72 -17.48
N LEU A 70 13.26 7.27 -16.29
CA LEU A 70 11.84 7.21 -15.93
C LEU A 70 11.28 8.60 -15.58
N PHE A 71 12.14 9.50 -15.10
CA PHE A 71 11.79 10.88 -14.75
C PHE A 71 11.52 11.76 -15.98
N ILE A 72 12.18 11.48 -17.09
CA ILE A 72 11.95 12.20 -18.36
C ILE A 72 10.60 11.78 -18.96
N LYS A 73 10.26 10.49 -18.86
CA LYS A 73 9.02 9.93 -19.42
C LYS A 73 7.76 10.44 -18.72
N SER A 74 7.81 10.74 -17.42
CA SER A 74 6.67 11.32 -16.70
C SER A 74 6.41 12.78 -17.09
N ARG A 75 7.43 13.51 -17.57
CA ARG A 75 7.30 14.91 -17.98
C ARG A 75 6.69 15.08 -19.37
N GLU A 76 6.91 14.13 -20.28
CA GLU A 76 6.23 14.09 -21.59
C GLU A 76 4.73 13.78 -21.43
N VAL A 77 4.36 12.84 -20.55
CA VAL A 77 2.94 12.48 -20.33
C VAL A 77 2.12 13.64 -19.75
N VAL A 78 2.74 14.50 -18.92
CA VAL A 78 2.05 15.69 -18.38
C VAL A 78 1.93 16.81 -19.43
N SER A 79 2.80 16.84 -20.45
CA SER A 79 2.76 17.84 -21.52
C SER A 79 1.76 17.53 -22.63
N GLU A 80 1.33 16.28 -22.81
CA GLU A 80 0.31 15.91 -23.81
C GLU A 80 -1.14 15.99 -23.27
N LEU A 81 -1.31 16.42 -22.02
CA LEU A 81 -2.62 16.57 -21.35
C LEU A 81 -2.97 18.04 -21.03
N LEU A 82 -2.19 19.00 -21.54
CA LEU A 82 -2.47 20.45 -21.52
C LEU A 82 -2.49 20.97 -22.95
#